data_AF-A0A7S2YF01-F1
#
_entry.id   AF-A0A7S2YF01-F1
#
_cell.length_a   1.000
_cell.length_b   1.000
_cell.length_c   1.000
_cell.angle_alpha   90.00
_cell.angle_beta   90.00
_cell.angle_gamma   90.00
#
_symmetry.space_group_name_H-M   'P 1'
#
loop_
_entity.id
_entity.type
_entity.pdbx_description
1 polymer ?
#
loop_
_entity_poly.entity_id
_entity_poly.type
_entity_poly.pdbx_seq_one_letter_code
_entity_poly.pdbx_strand_id
1 'polypeptide(L)'
;MVEDQQQARYYASSDEEDGLLDDDEEDMEQHPLYIKQEKDEEAVLLSNLDVIEISAMTRRTIFFCVLILMGGLGAAGLFFWYGYSEAVKDADDHFDRRSTELVRLMETKWVDYELTALATHEFCQRDNTTHVQFTEFYEYVLAAQLDVQSLQCARNVTNAQRPAIEAESEQYLKETYDYQDYQGFVGLVFDDTGIAAVPNKKQEPYYYIISRMEPFLGNEIAMNLDLKDDELEGKMKLELSWETKKPVLTNRLTTIQETDAAAYAVIIYHPGIPLTTDVPGEYQQATWTSLLVRIPSLLDRVGYLQEENLAIYMYNVLDDVGGREFLGAASFIVEEKGQPATVEYVDEI
;
A
#
# COMPACT_ATOMS: atom_id res chain seq x y z
N MET A 1 23.86 27.52 -23.77
CA MET A 1 25.07 26.72 -24.07
C MET A 1 24.88 25.40 -23.33
N VAL A 2 24.48 24.28 -23.90
CA VAL A 2 24.21 23.75 -25.26
C VAL A 2 23.19 22.64 -24.97
N GLU A 3 21.89 22.76 -25.25
CA GLU A 3 21.15 22.58 -26.51
C GLU A 3 21.38 21.25 -27.26
N ASP A 4 20.27 20.50 -27.40
CA ASP A 4 19.92 19.43 -28.35
C ASP A 4 20.71 18.10 -28.39
N GLN A 5 19.98 16.99 -28.16
CA GLN A 5 19.37 16.27 -29.29
C GLN A 5 18.38 15.18 -28.83
N GLN A 6 17.14 15.32 -29.33
CA GLN A 6 16.12 14.28 -29.44
C GLN A 6 16.54 13.19 -30.44
N GLN A 7 16.10 11.94 -30.22
CA GLN A 7 15.75 11.08 -31.35
C GLN A 7 14.65 10.08 -31.01
N ALA A 8 13.48 10.35 -31.59
CA ALA A 8 12.34 9.46 -31.68
C ALA A 8 12.62 8.30 -32.65
N ARG A 9 12.00 7.14 -32.40
CA ARG A 9 11.84 6.08 -33.41
C ARG A 9 10.36 5.83 -33.63
N TYR A 10 9.91 6.22 -34.81
CA TYR A 10 8.65 5.86 -35.45
C TYR A 10 8.98 5.57 -36.92
N TYR A 11 8.33 4.54 -37.48
CA TYR A 11 8.05 4.21 -38.90
C TYR A 11 8.55 2.87 -39.49
N ALA A 12 7.60 2.34 -40.29
CA ALA A 12 7.66 1.42 -41.44
C ALA A 12 7.42 -0.08 -41.15
N SER A 13 6.60 -0.84 -41.89
CA SER A 13 6.01 -0.60 -43.22
C SER A 13 4.64 -1.30 -43.40
N SER A 14 3.78 -0.65 -44.18
CA SER A 14 2.70 -1.20 -44.99
C SER A 14 3.25 -1.56 -46.37
N ASP A 15 2.80 -2.66 -46.97
CA ASP A 15 2.72 -2.96 -48.43
C ASP A 15 1.82 -4.21 -48.53
N GLU A 16 0.55 -4.15 -48.96
CA GLU A 16 0.06 -4.14 -50.36
C GLU A 16 0.68 -5.23 -51.25
N GLU A 17 -0.12 -6.25 -51.60
CA GLU A 17 0.06 -6.99 -52.84
C GLU A 17 -1.32 -7.37 -53.42
N ASP A 18 -1.73 -6.55 -54.41
CA ASP A 18 -2.76 -6.84 -55.40
C ASP A 18 -2.26 -7.93 -56.37
N GLY A 19 -3.13 -8.88 -56.71
CA GLY A 19 -2.88 -9.90 -57.73
C GLY A 19 -4.08 -10.02 -58.67
N LEU A 20 -4.06 -9.20 -59.72
CA LEU A 20 -5.10 -9.06 -60.76
C LEU A 20 -4.39 -9.14 -62.12
N LEU A 21 -4.62 -10.21 -62.89
CA LEU A 21 -4.29 -10.38 -64.33
C LEU A 21 -5.24 -11.49 -64.84
N ASP A 22 -6.21 -11.21 -65.71
CA ASP A 22 -6.17 -10.84 -67.14
C ASP A 22 -6.44 -12.06 -68.04
N ASP A 23 -7.65 -12.03 -68.59
CA ASP A 23 -8.08 -12.28 -69.97
C ASP A 23 -7.13 -13.06 -70.91
N ASP A 24 -7.67 -14.14 -71.48
CA ASP A 24 -7.40 -14.50 -72.87
C ASP A 24 -8.74 -14.79 -73.57
N GLU A 25 -9.14 -13.82 -74.39
CA GLU A 25 -10.06 -13.89 -75.52
C GLU A 25 -9.45 -14.80 -76.61
N GLU A 26 -10.22 -15.74 -77.17
CA GLU A 26 -10.07 -16.03 -78.59
C GLU A 26 -11.41 -16.48 -79.21
N ASP A 27 -11.73 -15.75 -80.27
CA ASP A 27 -12.92 -15.74 -81.10
C ASP A 27 -13.10 -16.97 -82.01
N MET A 28 -14.27 -16.95 -82.68
CA MET A 28 -14.68 -17.67 -83.90
C MET A 28 -15.37 -19.02 -83.65
N GLU A 29 -16.52 -19.33 -84.23
CA GLU A 29 -17.11 -18.84 -85.48
C GLU A 29 -18.62 -19.15 -85.54
N GLN A 30 -19.34 -18.32 -86.28
CA GLN A 30 -20.76 -18.39 -86.57
C GLN A 30 -21.12 -19.64 -87.39
N HIS A 31 -22.31 -20.21 -87.19
CA HIS A 31 -23.37 -20.20 -88.21
C HIS A 31 -24.71 -20.82 -87.70
N PRO A 32 -25.85 -20.36 -88.24
CA PRO A 32 -27.17 -20.60 -87.68
C PRO A 32 -27.81 -21.86 -88.28
N LEU A 33 -28.51 -22.64 -87.44
CA LEU A 33 -29.49 -23.60 -87.93
C LEU A 33 -30.83 -23.34 -87.25
N TYR A 34 -31.66 -22.64 -88.02
CA TYR A 34 -33.10 -22.51 -87.87
C TYR A 34 -33.75 -23.91 -87.84
N ILE A 35 -34.22 -24.36 -86.68
CA ILE A 35 -35.11 -25.54 -86.58
C ILE A 35 -36.28 -25.21 -85.65
N LYS A 36 -37.40 -24.86 -86.32
CA LYS A 36 -38.76 -25.31 -86.03
C LYS A 36 -39.27 -25.22 -84.58
N GLN A 37 -39.93 -24.09 -84.30
CA GLN A 37 -41.10 -24.05 -83.42
C GLN A 37 -42.15 -25.05 -83.93
N GLU A 38 -42.40 -26.10 -83.17
CA GLU A 38 -43.72 -26.74 -82.99
C GLU A 38 -43.61 -27.84 -81.93
N LYS A 39 -43.51 -27.45 -80.66
CA LYS A 39 -43.93 -28.27 -79.49
C LYS A 39 -43.91 -27.44 -78.20
N ASP A 40 -44.42 -26.22 -78.30
CA ASP A 40 -44.67 -25.35 -77.16
C ASP A 40 -45.98 -25.78 -76.49
N GLU A 41 -45.89 -26.64 -75.48
CA GLU A 41 -46.79 -26.67 -74.30
C GLU A 41 -46.38 -27.77 -73.30
N GLU A 42 -45.72 -28.85 -73.74
CA GLU A 42 -45.30 -29.96 -72.85
C GLU A 42 -43.89 -29.78 -72.26
N ALA A 43 -42.98 -29.09 -72.95
CA ALA A 43 -41.60 -28.81 -72.48
C ALA A 43 -41.52 -27.66 -71.44
N VAL A 44 -42.50 -26.76 -71.44
CA VAL A 44 -42.64 -25.71 -70.41
C VAL A 44 -43.13 -26.30 -69.09
N LEU A 45 -43.89 -27.40 -69.12
CA LEU A 45 -44.35 -28.09 -67.91
C LEU A 45 -43.24 -28.92 -67.25
N LEU A 46 -42.38 -29.58 -68.03
CA LEU A 46 -41.25 -30.36 -67.52
C LEU A 46 -40.09 -29.50 -67.01
N SER A 47 -39.78 -28.38 -67.68
CA SER A 47 -38.78 -27.41 -67.18
C SER A 47 -39.23 -26.69 -65.91
N ASN A 48 -40.51 -26.41 -65.75
CA ASN A 48 -41.05 -25.88 -64.49
C ASN A 48 -41.04 -26.92 -63.36
N LEU A 49 -41.20 -28.21 -63.66
CA LEU A 49 -41.09 -29.27 -62.63
C LEU A 49 -39.66 -29.42 -62.12
N ASP A 50 -38.66 -29.42 -63.01
CA ASP A 50 -37.23 -29.46 -62.63
C ASP A 50 -36.81 -28.22 -61.84
N VAL A 51 -37.29 -27.02 -62.23
CA VAL A 51 -37.03 -25.78 -61.49
C VAL A 51 -37.68 -25.82 -60.09
N ILE A 52 -38.86 -26.42 -59.94
CA ILE A 52 -39.51 -26.59 -58.64
C ILE A 52 -38.74 -27.59 -57.75
N GLU A 53 -38.30 -28.73 -58.27
CA GLU A 53 -37.50 -29.70 -57.49
C GLU A 53 -36.11 -29.16 -57.11
N ILE A 54 -35.42 -28.48 -58.03
CA ILE A 54 -34.13 -27.81 -57.77
C ILE A 54 -34.31 -26.70 -56.73
N SER A 55 -35.39 -25.92 -56.79
CA SER A 55 -35.68 -24.88 -55.79
C SER A 55 -35.95 -25.47 -54.40
N ALA A 56 -36.63 -26.62 -54.32
CA ALA A 56 -36.91 -27.31 -53.07
C ALA A 56 -35.65 -27.91 -52.44
N MET A 57 -34.75 -28.48 -53.26
CA MET A 57 -33.46 -29.02 -52.81
C MET A 57 -32.51 -27.91 -52.34
N THR A 58 -32.48 -26.78 -53.07
CA THR A 58 -31.69 -25.60 -52.71
C THR A 58 -32.18 -25.00 -51.38
N ARG A 59 -33.51 -24.90 -51.19
CA ARG A 59 -34.10 -24.39 -49.94
C ARG A 59 -33.78 -25.26 -48.73
N ARG A 60 -33.78 -26.59 -48.89
CA ARG A 60 -33.38 -27.53 -47.83
C ARG A 60 -31.89 -27.38 -47.48
N THR A 61 -31.04 -27.26 -48.50
CA THR A 61 -29.60 -27.08 -48.30
C THR A 61 -29.29 -25.79 -47.56
N ILE A 62 -29.88 -24.67 -47.98
CA ILE A 62 -29.75 -23.37 -47.30
C ILE A 62 -30.21 -23.48 -45.84
N PHE A 63 -31.34 -24.14 -45.58
CA PHE A 63 -31.83 -24.35 -44.22
C PHE A 63 -30.84 -25.12 -43.35
N PHE A 64 -30.26 -26.21 -43.85
CA PHE A 64 -29.24 -26.96 -43.10
C PHE A 64 -27.96 -26.15 -42.87
N CYS A 65 -27.49 -25.39 -43.87
CA CYS A 65 -26.34 -24.49 -43.71
C CYS A 65 -26.59 -23.46 -42.59
N VAL A 66 -27.77 -22.84 -42.58
CA VAL A 66 -28.16 -21.87 -41.55
C VAL A 66 -28.23 -22.51 -40.16
N LEU A 67 -28.76 -23.73 -40.05
CA LEU A 67 -28.77 -24.47 -38.78
C LEU A 67 -27.36 -24.82 -38.28
N ILE A 68 -26.47 -25.26 -39.17
CA ILE A 68 -25.07 -25.58 -38.80
C ILE A 68 -24.36 -24.31 -38.34
N LEU A 69 -24.56 -23.18 -39.03
CA LEU A 69 -23.99 -21.89 -38.64
C LEU A 69 -24.52 -21.43 -37.27
N MET A 70 -25.83 -21.51 -37.05
CA MET A 70 -26.41 -21.16 -35.74
C MET A 70 -25.92 -22.09 -34.62
N GLY A 71 -25.82 -23.40 -34.89
CA GLY A 71 -25.27 -24.37 -33.95
C GLY A 71 -23.79 -24.10 -33.62
N GLY A 72 -22.98 -23.81 -34.63
CA GLY A 72 -21.58 -23.44 -34.49
C GLY A 72 -21.40 -22.15 -33.68
N LEU A 73 -22.17 -21.10 -33.99
CA LEU A 73 -22.17 -19.84 -33.25
C LEU A 73 -22.62 -20.03 -31.79
N GLY A 74 -23.65 -20.85 -31.55
CA GLY A 74 -24.13 -21.16 -30.20
C GLY A 74 -23.08 -21.90 -29.38
N ALA A 75 -22.43 -22.93 -29.96
CA ALA A 75 -21.36 -23.65 -29.30
C ALA A 75 -20.14 -22.76 -29.01
N ALA A 76 -19.71 -21.95 -29.98
CA ALA A 76 -18.62 -21.00 -29.80
C ALA A 76 -18.92 -19.98 -28.68
N GLY A 77 -20.15 -19.45 -28.64
CA GLY A 77 -20.60 -18.56 -27.57
C GLY A 77 -20.57 -19.21 -26.19
N LEU A 78 -20.98 -20.48 -26.07
CA LEU A 78 -20.90 -21.23 -24.80
C LEU A 78 -19.46 -21.48 -24.35
N PHE A 79 -18.57 -21.88 -25.27
CA PHE A 79 -17.15 -22.07 -24.93
C PHE A 79 -16.48 -20.76 -24.55
N PHE A 80 -16.78 -19.66 -25.25
CA PHE A 80 -16.29 -18.33 -24.90
C PHE A 80 -16.79 -17.89 -23.52
N TRP A 81 -18.10 -18.04 -23.25
CA TRP A 81 -18.67 -17.73 -21.95
C TRP A 81 -18.03 -18.56 -20.84
N TYR A 82 -17.89 -19.87 -21.03
CA TYR A 82 -17.27 -20.76 -20.06
C TYR A 82 -15.81 -20.36 -19.80
N GLY A 83 -15.02 -20.17 -20.85
CA GLY A 83 -13.62 -19.73 -20.73
C GLY A 83 -13.48 -18.37 -20.04
N TYR A 84 -14.33 -17.41 -20.38
CA TYR A 84 -14.36 -16.11 -19.71
C TYR A 84 -14.72 -16.24 -18.22
N SER A 85 -15.75 -17.02 -17.88
CA SER A 85 -16.17 -17.20 -16.49
C SER A 85 -15.12 -17.90 -15.63
N GLU A 86 -14.43 -18.91 -16.17
CA GLU A 86 -13.33 -19.59 -15.47
C GLU A 86 -12.11 -18.67 -15.34
N ALA A 87 -11.79 -17.87 -16.37
CA ALA A 87 -10.69 -16.91 -16.29
C ALA A 87 -10.94 -15.80 -15.26
N VAL A 88 -12.17 -15.29 -15.17
CA VAL A 88 -12.55 -14.31 -14.13
C VAL A 88 -12.45 -14.95 -12.75
N LYS A 89 -12.99 -16.15 -12.58
CA LYS A 89 -12.94 -16.86 -11.30
C LYS A 89 -11.51 -17.17 -10.86
N ASP A 90 -10.65 -17.62 -11.78
CA ASP A 90 -9.24 -17.89 -11.49
C ASP A 90 -8.49 -16.60 -11.10
N ALA A 91 -8.80 -15.47 -11.75
CA ALA A 91 -8.25 -14.16 -11.38
C ALA A 91 -8.71 -13.71 -9.98
N ASP A 92 -9.99 -13.88 -9.65
CA ASP A 92 -10.55 -13.56 -8.32
C ASP A 92 -9.93 -14.46 -7.23
N ASP A 93 -9.92 -15.79 -7.45
CA ASP A 93 -9.33 -16.76 -6.52
C ASP A 93 -7.82 -16.49 -6.31
N HIS A 94 -7.11 -16.11 -7.37
CA HIS A 94 -5.70 -15.72 -7.29
C HIS A 94 -5.52 -14.43 -6.48
N PHE A 95 -6.31 -13.39 -6.75
CA PHE A 95 -6.28 -12.13 -6.02
C PHE A 95 -6.58 -12.34 -4.52
N ASP A 96 -7.60 -13.12 -4.18
CA ASP A 96 -7.99 -13.40 -2.80
C ASP A 96 -6.89 -14.10 -2.02
N ARG A 97 -6.24 -15.09 -2.64
CA ARG A 97 -5.09 -15.78 -2.03
C ARG A 97 -3.93 -14.81 -1.79
N ARG A 98 -3.57 -14.01 -2.80
CA ARG A 98 -2.41 -13.11 -2.73
C ARG A 98 -2.62 -11.96 -1.75
N SER A 99 -3.80 -11.34 -1.76
CA SER A 99 -4.16 -10.31 -0.78
C SER A 99 -4.16 -10.86 0.65
N THR A 100 -4.65 -12.09 0.86
CA THR A 100 -4.61 -12.74 2.17
C THR A 100 -3.17 -13.00 2.64
N GLU A 101 -2.30 -13.50 1.76
CA GLU A 101 -0.89 -13.74 2.06
C GLU A 101 -0.16 -12.44 2.42
N LEU A 102 -0.44 -11.37 1.68
CA LEU A 102 0.12 -10.05 1.92
C LEU A 102 -0.32 -9.46 3.25
N VAL A 103 -1.62 -9.54 3.58
CA VAL A 103 -2.13 -9.07 4.88
C VAL A 103 -1.44 -9.81 6.02
N ARG A 104 -1.33 -11.14 5.93
CA ARG A 104 -0.62 -11.94 6.95
C ARG A 104 0.86 -11.57 7.05
N LEU A 105 1.50 -11.27 5.93
CA LEU A 105 2.88 -10.81 5.93
C LEU A 105 3.00 -9.45 6.65
N MET A 106 2.11 -8.51 6.35
CA MET A 106 2.06 -7.21 7.01
C MET A 106 1.81 -7.36 8.52
N GLU A 107 0.85 -8.19 8.94
CA GLU A 107 0.63 -8.52 10.35
C GLU A 107 1.89 -9.10 11.00
N THR A 108 2.59 -10.01 10.32
CA THR A 108 3.82 -10.61 10.82
C THR A 108 4.92 -9.55 10.98
N LYS A 109 5.08 -8.63 10.02
CA LYS A 109 6.05 -7.54 10.10
C LYS A 109 5.67 -6.49 11.13
N TRP A 110 4.39 -6.28 11.36
CA TRP A 110 3.87 -5.40 12.40
C TRP A 110 4.25 -5.88 13.81
N VAL A 111 4.20 -7.20 14.03
CA VAL A 111 4.62 -7.80 15.32
C VAL A 111 6.07 -7.43 15.66
N ASP A 112 6.97 -7.29 14.68
CA ASP A 112 8.35 -6.84 14.95
C ASP A 112 8.39 -5.43 15.60
N TYR A 113 7.51 -4.53 15.16
CA TYR A 113 7.37 -3.20 15.74
C TYR A 113 6.82 -3.26 17.16
N GLU A 114 5.77 -4.04 17.40
CA GLU A 114 5.20 -4.21 18.76
C GLU A 114 6.21 -4.83 19.73
N LEU A 115 6.94 -5.88 19.30
CA LEU A 115 7.99 -6.50 20.09
C LEU A 115 9.14 -5.53 20.36
N THR A 116 9.48 -4.69 19.40
CA THR A 116 10.51 -3.65 19.59
C THR A 116 10.05 -2.59 20.57
N ALA A 117 8.79 -2.15 20.51
CA ALA A 117 8.23 -1.24 21.50
C ALA A 117 8.27 -1.85 22.92
N LEU A 118 7.89 -3.13 23.06
CA LEU A 118 8.01 -3.85 24.33
C LEU A 118 9.46 -3.97 24.82
N ALA A 119 10.40 -4.31 23.95
CA ALA A 119 11.82 -4.40 24.29
C ALA A 119 12.39 -3.04 24.68
N THR A 120 11.99 -1.98 23.99
CA THR A 120 12.31 -0.59 24.34
C THR A 120 11.80 -0.29 25.75
N HIS A 121 10.57 -0.70 26.09
CA HIS A 121 10.03 -0.50 27.44
C HIS A 121 10.85 -1.22 28.50
N GLU A 122 11.16 -2.50 28.29
CA GLU A 122 12.03 -3.26 29.20
C GLU A 122 13.36 -2.54 29.43
N PHE A 123 13.92 -1.96 28.36
CA PHE A 123 15.17 -1.23 28.42
C PHE A 123 15.03 0.10 29.19
N CYS A 124 13.97 0.86 28.95
CA CYS A 124 13.72 2.15 29.60
C CYS A 124 13.40 2.00 31.10
N GLN A 125 12.78 0.88 31.50
CA GLN A 125 12.40 0.62 32.90
C GLN A 125 13.60 0.34 33.81
N ARG A 126 14.77 -0.01 33.26
CA ARG A 126 15.97 -0.26 34.08
C ARG A 126 16.47 1.06 34.67
N ASP A 127 16.55 1.13 36.00
CA ASP A 127 16.90 2.34 36.76
C ASP A 127 18.21 3.04 36.31
N ASN A 128 19.14 2.29 35.73
CA ASN A 128 20.48 2.77 35.36
C ASN A 128 20.73 2.81 33.84
N THR A 129 19.68 2.76 33.02
CA THR A 129 19.86 2.91 31.56
C THR A 129 20.41 4.29 31.24
N THR A 130 21.60 4.36 30.67
CA THR A 130 22.19 5.62 30.19
C THR A 130 21.71 5.96 28.79
N HIS A 131 21.86 7.22 28.36
CA HIS A 131 21.58 7.60 26.97
C HIS A 131 22.43 6.79 25.98
N VAL A 132 23.74 6.63 26.25
CA VAL A 132 24.65 5.84 25.39
C VAL A 132 24.15 4.41 25.19
N GLN A 133 23.72 3.75 26.27
CA GLN A 133 23.16 2.41 26.18
C GLN A 133 21.86 2.36 25.36
N PHE A 134 21.04 3.42 25.43
CA PHE A 134 19.82 3.53 24.63
C PHE A 134 20.14 3.74 23.14
N THR A 135 21.17 4.53 22.82
CA THR A 135 21.70 4.68 21.46
C THR A 135 22.21 3.34 20.91
N GLU A 136 23.01 2.59 21.69
CA GLU A 136 23.47 1.26 21.29
C GLU A 136 22.29 0.31 21.00
N PHE A 137 21.24 0.33 21.84
CA PHE A 137 20.03 -0.44 21.60
C PHE A 137 19.33 -0.05 20.29
N TYR A 138 19.19 1.25 20.01
CA TYR A 138 18.64 1.76 18.75
C TYR A 138 19.45 1.28 17.54
N GLU A 139 20.78 1.28 17.62
CA GLU A 139 21.64 0.77 16.55
C GLU A 139 21.41 -0.73 16.27
N TYR A 140 21.14 -1.54 17.31
CA TYR A 140 20.75 -2.94 17.11
C TYR A 140 19.37 -3.08 16.44
N VAL A 141 18.42 -2.20 16.74
CA VAL A 141 17.10 -2.17 16.06
C VAL A 141 17.28 -1.87 14.57
N LEU A 142 18.09 -0.87 14.22
CA LEU A 142 18.42 -0.57 12.82
C LEU A 142 19.17 -1.73 12.14
N ALA A 143 20.12 -2.36 12.83
CA ALA A 143 20.86 -3.51 12.31
C ALA A 143 19.96 -4.72 12.04
N ALA A 144 18.84 -4.85 12.77
CA ALA A 144 17.81 -5.84 12.53
C ALA A 144 16.88 -5.50 11.35
N GLN A 145 17.18 -4.43 10.59
CA GLN A 145 16.40 -3.92 9.47
C GLN A 145 14.96 -3.56 9.85
N LEU A 146 14.79 -3.06 11.08
CA LEU A 146 13.54 -2.45 11.51
C LEU A 146 13.70 -0.94 11.40
N ASP A 147 13.23 -0.40 10.29
CA ASP A 147 13.23 1.04 10.08
C ASP A 147 12.13 1.69 10.91
N VAL A 148 12.56 2.50 11.87
CA VAL A 148 11.74 3.21 12.85
C VAL A 148 12.20 4.64 12.85
N GLN A 149 11.24 5.56 12.85
CA GLN A 149 11.57 6.96 12.76
C GLN A 149 12.05 7.51 14.11
N SER A 150 11.53 6.98 15.22
CA SER A 150 12.14 7.17 16.54
C SER A 150 11.74 6.11 17.56
N LEU A 151 12.65 5.85 18.50
CA LEU A 151 12.43 5.16 19.77
C LEU A 151 12.46 6.17 20.90
N GLN A 152 11.51 6.07 21.83
CA GLN A 152 11.36 7.08 22.88
C GLN A 152 11.07 6.43 24.24
N CYS A 153 11.73 6.91 25.30
CA CYS A 153 11.43 6.58 26.68
C CYS A 153 10.71 7.77 27.36
N ALA A 154 9.41 7.66 27.57
CA ALA A 154 8.66 8.62 28.38
C ALA A 154 8.66 8.20 29.85
N ARG A 155 8.74 9.15 30.79
CA ARG A 155 8.67 8.85 32.23
C ARG A 155 7.82 9.83 33.01
N ASN A 156 7.21 9.34 34.09
CA ASN A 156 6.52 10.17 35.07
C ASN A 156 7.54 10.83 35.98
N VAL A 157 7.64 12.15 35.90
CA VAL A 157 8.61 12.95 36.62
C VAL A 157 7.90 13.85 37.60
N THR A 158 8.23 13.78 38.89
CA THR A 158 7.74 14.74 39.87
C THR A 158 8.48 16.08 39.75
N ASN A 159 7.86 17.16 40.26
CA ASN A 159 8.50 18.48 40.32
C ASN A 159 9.89 18.46 40.97
N ALA A 160 10.06 17.64 42.02
CA ALA A 160 11.31 17.52 42.75
C ALA A 160 12.43 16.84 41.93
N GLN A 161 12.07 15.96 40.99
CA GLN A 161 13.03 15.25 40.13
C GLN A 161 13.45 16.05 38.90
N ARG A 162 12.62 17.02 38.47
CA ARG A 162 12.84 17.83 37.26
C ARG A 162 14.26 18.42 37.15
N PRO A 163 14.82 19.11 38.17
CA PRO A 163 16.14 19.74 38.02
C PRO A 163 17.27 18.74 37.73
N ALA A 164 17.20 17.53 38.32
CA ALA A 164 18.20 16.50 38.10
C ALA A 164 18.13 15.94 36.68
N ILE A 165 16.91 15.73 36.18
CA ILE A 165 16.65 15.21 34.84
C ILE A 165 17.01 16.22 33.76
N GLU A 166 16.66 17.50 33.98
CA GLU A 166 17.01 18.55 33.03
C GLU A 166 18.54 18.72 32.93
N ALA A 167 19.26 18.66 34.05
CA ALA A 167 20.72 18.74 34.06
C ALA A 167 21.38 17.52 33.39
N GLU A 168 20.86 16.31 33.63
CA GLU A 168 21.32 15.08 32.94
C GLU A 168 21.16 15.21 31.42
N SER A 169 19.98 15.65 30.97
CA SER A 169 19.67 15.80 29.55
C SER A 169 20.53 16.88 28.90
N GLU A 170 20.65 18.06 29.54
CA GLU A 170 21.48 19.17 29.05
C GLU A 170 22.94 18.74 28.88
N GLN A 171 23.49 18.05 29.88
CA GLN A 171 24.85 17.56 29.83
C GLN A 171 25.05 16.56 28.69
N TYR A 172 24.17 15.56 28.56
CA TYR A 172 24.25 14.55 27.50
C TYR A 172 24.19 15.18 26.11
N LEU A 173 23.22 16.08 25.87
CA LEU A 173 23.01 16.72 24.58
C LEU A 173 24.19 17.61 24.19
N LYS A 174 24.76 18.33 25.17
CA LYS A 174 25.94 19.16 24.95
C LYS A 174 27.19 18.32 24.65
N GLU A 175 27.40 17.24 25.37
CA GLU A 175 28.60 16.39 25.21
C GLU A 175 28.54 15.56 23.93
N THR A 176 27.35 15.07 23.53
CA THR A 176 27.18 14.12 22.42
C THR A 176 26.91 14.81 21.09
N TYR A 177 26.12 15.88 21.09
CA TYR A 177 25.62 16.53 19.87
C TYR A 177 26.07 18.00 19.71
N ASP A 178 26.87 18.54 20.65
CA ASP A 178 27.20 19.97 20.74
C ASP A 178 25.94 20.88 20.74
N TYR A 179 24.85 20.38 21.30
CA TYR A 179 23.57 21.07 21.32
C TYR A 179 23.53 22.09 22.47
N GLN A 180 23.60 23.38 22.14
CA GLN A 180 23.65 24.48 23.12
C GLN A 180 22.25 25.06 23.46
N ASP A 181 21.24 24.81 22.63
CA ASP A 181 19.91 25.42 22.72
C ASP A 181 18.94 24.57 23.58
N TYR A 182 19.43 24.01 24.67
CA TYR A 182 18.61 23.22 25.58
C TYR A 182 17.62 24.11 26.35
N GLN A 183 16.33 23.78 26.31
CA GLN A 183 15.25 24.64 26.83
C GLN A 183 14.51 24.07 28.06
N GLY A 184 15.04 23.01 28.67
CA GLY A 184 14.37 22.32 29.78
C GLY A 184 13.18 21.47 29.29
N PHE A 185 12.21 21.25 30.17
CA PHE A 185 10.94 20.60 29.80
C PHE A 185 10.12 21.51 28.89
N VAL A 186 9.68 20.93 27.78
CA VAL A 186 8.96 21.60 26.70
C VAL A 186 7.50 21.14 26.72
N GLY A 187 6.55 22.07 26.62
CA GLY A 187 5.14 21.76 26.38
C GLY A 187 4.78 21.97 24.91
N LEU A 188 3.63 21.48 24.47
CA LEU A 188 3.04 21.83 23.17
C LEU A 188 1.95 22.87 23.37
N VAL A 189 1.88 23.84 22.46
CA VAL A 189 0.70 24.68 22.28
C VAL A 189 0.25 24.55 20.84
N PHE A 190 -1.03 24.26 20.68
CA PHE A 190 -1.72 24.22 19.41
C PHE A 190 -2.37 25.58 19.19
N ASP A 191 -1.99 26.28 18.13
CA ASP A 191 -2.62 27.52 17.71
C ASP A 191 -3.03 27.47 16.22
N ASP A 192 -3.69 28.52 15.75
CA ASP A 192 -4.18 28.61 14.36
C ASP A 192 -3.04 28.51 13.31
N THR A 193 -1.78 28.63 13.72
CA THR A 193 -0.59 28.53 12.86
C THR A 193 0.09 27.16 12.92
N GLY A 194 -0.34 26.28 13.82
CA GLY A 194 0.14 24.90 13.92
C GLY A 194 0.57 24.51 15.34
N ILE A 195 1.59 23.66 15.41
CA ILE A 195 2.16 23.15 16.66
C ILE A 195 3.38 23.99 17.02
N ALA A 196 3.36 24.64 18.18
CA ALA A 196 4.49 25.38 18.73
C ALA A 196 4.99 24.73 20.02
N ALA A 197 6.30 24.45 20.07
CA ALA A 197 6.98 24.07 21.30
C ALA A 197 7.06 25.27 22.25
N VAL A 198 6.57 25.10 23.48
CA VAL A 198 6.67 26.12 24.53
C VAL A 198 7.76 25.71 25.51
N PRO A 199 8.92 26.40 25.50
CA PRO A 199 9.99 26.10 26.43
C PRO A 199 9.64 26.48 27.86
N ASN A 200 10.39 25.89 28.80
CA ASN A 200 10.28 26.19 30.23
C ASN A 200 8.84 26.03 30.73
N LYS A 201 8.30 24.82 30.59
CA LYS A 201 6.96 24.49 31.06
C LYS A 201 6.74 24.96 32.51
N LYS A 202 5.54 25.48 32.79
CA LYS A 202 5.14 25.95 34.13
C LYS A 202 5.33 24.84 35.16
N GLN A 203 5.58 25.24 36.41
CA GLN A 203 5.76 24.28 37.49
C GLN A 203 4.46 23.51 37.75
N GLU A 204 4.52 22.19 37.55
CA GLU A 204 3.43 21.26 37.84
C GLU A 204 3.88 20.20 38.85
N PRO A 205 2.95 19.51 39.54
CA PRO A 205 3.29 18.47 40.50
C PRO A 205 4.03 17.28 39.86
N TYR A 206 3.67 16.95 38.62
CA TYR A 206 4.26 15.89 37.83
C TYR A 206 4.15 16.17 36.31
N TYR A 207 4.97 15.50 35.52
CA TYR A 207 5.12 15.64 34.07
C TYR A 207 5.28 14.26 33.41
N TYR A 208 4.93 14.11 32.13
CA TYR A 208 5.16 12.90 31.32
C TYR A 208 6.20 13.19 30.24
N ILE A 209 7.47 13.09 30.62
CA ILE A 209 8.57 13.62 29.81
C ILE A 209 9.21 12.54 28.96
N ILE A 210 9.38 12.80 27.66
CA ILE A 210 10.28 12.01 26.82
C ILE A 210 11.72 12.29 27.25
N SER A 211 12.27 11.37 28.04
CA SER A 211 13.58 11.52 28.67
C SER A 211 14.74 10.98 27.85
N ARG A 212 14.46 10.10 26.90
CA ARG A 212 15.45 9.53 25.97
C ARG A 212 14.77 9.34 24.62
N MET A 213 15.49 9.60 23.55
CA MET A 213 14.99 9.49 22.20
C MET A 213 16.15 9.21 21.24
N GLU A 214 15.93 8.32 20.29
CA GLU A 214 16.84 8.09 19.17
C GLU A 214 16.07 7.88 17.86
N PRO A 215 16.53 8.45 16.73
CA PRO A 215 17.67 9.36 16.63
C PRO A 215 17.30 10.74 17.20
N PHE A 216 18.23 11.41 17.90
CA PHE A 216 18.00 12.78 18.38
C PHE A 216 17.94 13.79 17.22
N LEU A 217 18.85 13.69 16.25
CA LEU A 217 18.92 14.62 15.13
C LEU A 217 17.65 14.54 14.26
N GLY A 218 17.05 15.70 13.98
CA GLY A 218 15.76 15.86 13.33
C GLY A 218 14.54 15.64 14.23
N ASN A 219 14.71 15.11 15.45
CA ASN A 219 13.64 14.96 16.44
C ASN A 219 13.87 15.83 17.69
N GLU A 220 14.70 16.87 17.59
CA GLU A 220 15.18 17.65 18.73
C GLU A 220 14.03 18.26 19.54
N ILE A 221 12.97 18.68 18.85
CA ILE A 221 11.78 19.30 19.45
C ILE A 221 10.99 18.36 20.38
N ALA A 222 11.17 17.06 20.24
CA ALA A 222 10.47 16.06 21.03
C ALA A 222 11.29 15.62 22.26
N MET A 223 12.57 15.96 22.34
CA MET A 223 13.38 15.72 23.54
C MET A 223 12.85 16.57 24.70
N ASN A 224 12.63 15.93 25.85
CA ASN A 224 12.05 16.53 27.04
C ASN A 224 10.66 17.16 26.85
N LEU A 225 9.94 16.71 25.81
CA LEU A 225 8.54 17.04 25.59
C LEU A 225 7.66 16.43 26.67
N ASP A 226 6.76 17.22 27.24
CA ASP A 226 5.72 16.75 28.14
C ASP A 226 4.48 16.31 27.36
N LEU A 227 4.32 14.99 27.26
CA LEU A 227 3.19 14.33 26.62
C LEU A 227 1.84 14.66 27.29
N LYS A 228 1.85 15.24 28.48
CA LYS A 228 0.63 15.72 29.15
C LYS A 228 -0.03 16.89 28.43
N ASP A 229 0.75 17.70 27.70
CA ASP A 229 0.23 18.83 26.91
C ASP A 229 -0.10 18.44 25.47
N ASP A 230 0.09 17.18 25.09
CA ASP A 230 -0.38 16.67 23.81
C ASP A 230 -1.90 16.50 23.86
N GLU A 231 -2.59 17.62 23.63
CA GLU A 231 -4.06 17.72 23.56
C GLU A 231 -4.65 17.08 22.31
N LEU A 232 -3.84 16.77 21.29
CA LEU A 232 -4.33 16.14 20.07
C LEU A 232 -4.67 14.68 20.34
N GLU A 233 -3.70 13.87 20.77
CA GLU A 233 -3.94 12.44 21.02
C GLU A 233 -2.97 11.79 22.02
N GLY A 234 -1.72 12.26 22.11
CA GLY A 234 -0.66 11.54 22.83
C GLY A 234 -1.01 11.24 24.28
N LYS A 235 -1.56 12.22 25.01
CA LYS A 235 -1.99 12.01 26.39
C LYS A 235 -3.08 10.93 26.50
N MET A 236 -4.14 11.05 25.70
CA MET A 236 -5.28 10.14 25.74
C MET A 236 -4.85 8.72 25.39
N LYS A 237 -4.02 8.54 24.35
CA LYS A 237 -3.54 7.23 23.91
C LYS A 237 -2.57 6.62 24.93
N LEU A 238 -1.72 7.43 25.55
CA LEU A 238 -0.86 7.01 26.65
C LEU A 238 -1.69 6.56 27.86
N GLU A 239 -2.68 7.35 28.28
CA GLU A 239 -3.61 7.01 29.37
C GLU A 239 -4.42 5.74 29.04
N LEU A 240 -4.87 5.57 27.80
CA LEU A 240 -5.56 4.35 27.36
C LEU A 240 -4.63 3.13 27.41
N SER A 241 -3.37 3.27 26.98
CA SER A 241 -2.38 2.19 27.04
C SER A 241 -2.15 1.76 28.50
N TRP A 242 -2.16 2.75 29.40
CA TRP A 242 -2.08 2.52 30.83
C TRP A 242 -3.29 1.78 31.37
N GLU A 243 -4.49 2.24 31.08
CA GLU A 243 -5.72 1.65 31.61
C GLU A 243 -5.91 0.20 31.14
N THR A 244 -5.62 -0.04 29.86
CA THR A 244 -5.82 -1.36 29.23
C THR A 244 -4.66 -2.32 29.43
N LYS A 245 -3.48 -1.82 29.83
CA LYS A 245 -2.24 -2.60 29.95
C LYS A 245 -1.85 -3.26 28.62
N LYS A 246 -2.14 -2.59 27.51
CA LYS A 246 -1.91 -3.06 26.15
C LYS A 246 -1.26 -1.95 25.31
N PRO A 247 -0.50 -2.32 24.25
CA PRO A 247 -0.06 -1.34 23.29
C PRO A 247 -1.26 -0.62 22.67
N VAL A 248 -1.12 0.68 22.45
CA VAL A 248 -2.13 1.53 21.82
C VAL A 248 -1.51 2.27 20.65
N LEU A 249 -2.24 2.30 19.54
CA LEU A 249 -1.87 3.04 18.34
C LEU A 249 -2.55 4.41 18.31
N THR A 250 -1.81 5.44 17.92
CA THR A 250 -2.39 6.74 17.56
C THR A 250 -3.15 6.64 16.25
N ASN A 251 -3.91 7.68 15.91
CA ASN A 251 -4.32 7.90 14.52
C ASN A 251 -3.12 8.29 13.66
N ARG A 252 -3.34 8.53 12.36
CA ARG A 252 -2.26 8.96 11.48
C ARG A 252 -1.72 10.32 11.91
N LEU A 253 -0.43 10.51 11.71
CA LEU A 253 0.22 11.79 11.91
C LEU A 253 1.28 12.04 10.85
N THR A 254 1.53 13.32 10.58
CA THR A 254 2.69 13.78 9.81
C THR A 254 3.81 14.13 10.77
N THR A 255 5.02 13.66 10.48
CA THR A 255 6.18 13.89 11.34
C THR A 255 7.01 15.05 10.83
N ILE A 256 7.78 15.68 11.72
CA ILE A 256 8.56 16.89 11.36
C ILE A 256 9.71 16.56 10.41
N GLN A 257 10.24 15.34 10.47
CA GLN A 257 11.28 14.90 9.54
C GLN A 257 10.71 14.42 8.20
N GLU A 258 9.40 14.26 8.08
CA GLU A 258 8.82 13.75 6.85
C GLU A 258 8.81 14.84 5.77
N THR A 259 9.40 14.49 4.63
CA THR A 259 9.44 15.37 3.45
C THR A 259 8.46 14.94 2.37
N ASP A 260 8.01 13.68 2.41
CA ASP A 260 7.04 13.14 1.47
C ASP A 260 5.61 13.42 1.94
N ALA A 261 4.82 14.09 1.11
CA ALA A 261 3.45 14.46 1.44
C ALA A 261 2.51 13.24 1.59
N ALA A 262 2.86 12.10 0.99
CA ALA A 262 2.10 10.86 1.06
C ALA A 262 2.51 9.96 2.24
N ALA A 263 3.58 10.32 2.96
CA ALA A 263 4.13 9.51 4.01
C ALA A 263 3.52 9.86 5.37
N TYR A 264 2.70 8.96 5.88
CA TYR A 264 2.16 9.06 7.23
C TYR A 264 2.91 8.15 8.20
N ALA A 265 2.82 8.50 9.47
CA ALA A 265 3.31 7.70 10.57
C ALA A 265 2.20 7.43 11.59
N VAL A 266 2.50 6.50 12.49
CA VAL A 266 1.69 6.16 13.66
C VAL A 266 2.62 5.93 14.85
N ILE A 267 2.15 6.19 16.06
CA ILE A 267 2.91 5.92 17.29
C ILE A 267 2.32 4.71 17.99
N ILE A 268 3.16 3.72 18.28
CA ILE A 268 2.83 2.65 19.21
C ILE A 268 3.25 3.09 20.61
N TYR A 269 2.28 3.40 21.48
CA TYR A 269 2.51 3.56 22.90
C TYR A 269 2.45 2.20 23.57
N HIS A 270 3.58 1.74 24.10
CA HIS A 270 3.67 0.48 24.81
C HIS A 270 3.82 0.75 26.32
N PRO A 271 2.86 0.31 27.16
CA PRO A 271 2.95 0.52 28.60
C PRO A 271 3.95 -0.45 29.21
N GLY A 272 4.23 -1.59 28.59
CA GLY A 272 4.99 -2.70 29.17
C GLY A 272 4.04 -3.82 29.56
N ILE A 273 4.50 -4.74 30.40
CA ILE A 273 3.69 -5.86 30.87
C ILE A 273 3.68 -5.92 32.40
N PRO A 274 2.57 -6.36 33.02
CA PRO A 274 2.55 -6.77 34.42
C PRO A 274 3.54 -7.89 34.70
N LEU A 275 4.45 -7.65 35.64
CA LEU A 275 5.38 -8.65 36.14
C LEU A 275 4.85 -9.26 37.44
N THR A 276 5.19 -10.52 37.68
CA THR A 276 4.81 -11.21 38.92
C THR A 276 5.47 -10.61 40.17
N THR A 277 6.51 -9.81 39.97
CA THR A 277 7.24 -9.08 41.03
C THR A 277 6.63 -7.72 41.34
N ASP A 278 5.66 -7.25 40.55
CA ASP A 278 5.02 -5.96 40.76
C ASP A 278 4.17 -6.01 42.04
N VAL A 279 4.19 -4.92 42.80
CA VAL A 279 3.38 -4.80 44.01
C VAL A 279 1.89 -4.74 43.61
N PRO A 280 1.02 -5.63 44.12
CA PRO A 280 -0.39 -5.66 43.75
C PRO A 280 -1.09 -4.33 44.03
N GLY A 281 -1.67 -3.72 42.99
CA GLY A 281 -2.34 -2.42 43.08
C GLY A 281 -1.41 -1.20 42.93
N GLU A 282 -0.10 -1.42 42.89
CA GLU A 282 0.93 -0.41 42.58
C GLU A 282 1.60 -0.74 41.24
N TYR A 283 0.80 -1.07 40.22
CA TYR A 283 1.28 -0.98 38.86
C TYR A 283 1.47 0.51 38.53
N GLN A 284 2.50 1.10 39.12
CA GLN A 284 2.98 2.45 38.87
C GLN A 284 4.15 2.31 37.92
N GLN A 285 3.90 1.98 36.66
CA GLN A 285 4.94 2.15 35.66
C GLN A 285 5.22 3.65 35.54
N ALA A 286 6.33 4.10 36.10
CA ALA A 286 6.80 5.47 35.92
C ALA A 286 7.38 5.68 34.52
N THR A 287 7.17 4.74 33.58
CA THR A 287 7.83 4.69 32.29
C THR A 287 6.89 4.14 31.23
N TRP A 288 6.96 4.71 30.05
CA TRP A 288 6.29 4.27 28.84
C TRP A 288 7.28 4.36 27.70
N THR A 289 6.94 3.69 26.61
CA THR A 289 7.69 3.85 25.37
C THR A 289 6.78 4.20 24.23
N SER A 290 7.27 5.07 23.37
CA SER A 290 6.69 5.36 22.08
C SER A 290 7.65 4.89 21.00
N LEU A 291 7.09 4.21 20.01
CA LEU A 291 7.76 3.80 18.80
C LEU A 291 7.06 4.48 17.63
N LEU A 292 7.77 5.34 16.92
CA LEU A 292 7.25 6.04 15.74
C LEU A 292 7.47 5.17 14.50
N VAL A 293 6.38 4.66 13.94
CA VAL A 293 6.40 3.78 12.77
C VAL A 293 5.96 4.57 11.55
N ARG A 294 6.85 4.68 10.56
CA ARG A 294 6.54 5.24 9.25
C ARG A 294 5.86 4.17 8.40
N ILE A 295 4.65 4.46 7.90
CA ILE A 295 3.87 3.51 7.10
C ILE A 295 4.61 3.11 5.80
N PRO A 296 5.23 4.04 5.05
CA PRO A 296 6.14 3.70 3.95
C PRO A 296 7.18 2.64 4.30
N SER A 297 7.85 2.76 5.45
CA SER A 297 8.87 1.82 5.90
C SER A 297 8.30 0.42 6.18
N LEU A 298 7.07 0.33 6.71
CA LEU A 298 6.37 -0.96 6.82
C LEU A 298 6.08 -1.55 5.44
N LEU A 299 5.59 -0.72 4.50
CA LEU A 299 5.25 -1.15 3.14
C LEU A 299 6.50 -1.61 2.37
N ASP A 300 7.66 -0.98 2.55
CA ASP A 300 8.93 -1.42 1.96
C ASP A 300 9.33 -2.81 2.46
N ARG A 301 9.22 -3.05 3.77
CA ARG A 301 9.53 -4.36 4.38
C ARG A 301 8.61 -5.47 3.88
N VAL A 302 7.35 -5.14 3.58
CA VAL A 302 6.37 -6.06 2.99
C VAL A 302 6.63 -6.24 1.49
N GLY A 303 7.00 -5.17 0.79
CA GLY A 303 7.30 -5.11 -0.64
C GLY A 303 8.48 -5.97 -1.05
N TYR A 304 9.52 -6.05 -0.21
CA TYR A 304 10.71 -6.86 -0.47
C TYR A 304 10.43 -8.35 -0.72
N LEU A 305 9.32 -8.87 -0.18
CA LEU A 305 8.92 -10.27 -0.31
C LEU A 305 7.81 -10.48 -1.34
N GLN A 306 7.44 -9.44 -2.09
CA GLN A 306 6.45 -9.55 -3.15
C GLN A 306 7.06 -10.10 -4.44
N GLU A 307 6.40 -11.11 -5.00
CA GLU A 307 6.78 -11.78 -6.24
C GLU A 307 5.87 -11.42 -7.41
N GLU A 308 4.83 -10.60 -7.17
CA GLU A 308 3.81 -10.25 -8.16
C GLU A 308 3.39 -8.79 -8.02
N ASN A 309 2.79 -8.26 -9.09
CA ASN A 309 2.29 -6.89 -9.11
C ASN A 309 1.01 -6.77 -8.28
N LEU A 310 1.01 -5.88 -7.29
CA LEU A 310 -0.14 -5.68 -6.41
C LEU A 310 -0.12 -4.28 -5.79
N ALA A 311 -1.29 -3.67 -5.61
CA ALA A 311 -1.43 -2.42 -4.89
C ALA A 311 -2.12 -2.63 -3.54
N ILE A 312 -1.64 -1.95 -2.50
CA ILE A 312 -2.23 -1.90 -1.16
C ILE A 312 -2.72 -0.48 -0.89
N TYR A 313 -3.88 -0.39 -0.24
CA TYR A 313 -4.36 0.82 0.40
C TYR A 313 -4.70 0.50 1.86
N MET A 314 -4.10 1.23 2.80
CA MET A 314 -4.31 1.06 4.22
C MET A 314 -5.21 2.16 4.76
N TYR A 315 -6.22 1.77 5.53
CA TYR A 315 -7.13 2.68 6.20
C TYR A 315 -7.34 2.30 7.66
N ASN A 316 -7.41 3.29 8.53
CA ASN A 316 -7.97 3.16 9.86
C ASN A 316 -9.50 3.22 9.76
N VAL A 317 -10.16 2.17 10.25
CA VAL A 317 -11.62 1.97 10.15
C VAL A 317 -12.37 2.17 11.47
N LEU A 318 -11.66 2.62 12.52
CA LEU A 318 -12.21 2.75 13.88
C LEU A 318 -12.96 4.06 14.12
N ASP A 319 -13.05 4.96 13.15
CA ASP A 319 -13.68 6.26 13.36
C ASP A 319 -15.21 6.12 13.39
N ASP A 320 -15.81 6.37 14.56
CA ASP A 320 -17.25 6.23 14.85
C ASP A 320 -18.15 7.10 13.94
N VAL A 321 -17.55 8.03 13.19
CA VAL A 321 -18.22 8.92 12.23
C VAL A 321 -18.36 8.29 10.83
N GLY A 322 -17.91 7.04 10.64
CA GLY A 322 -18.01 6.32 9.37
C GLY A 322 -16.97 6.76 8.32
N GLY A 323 -16.01 7.59 8.72
CA GLY A 323 -14.84 7.93 7.93
C GLY A 323 -13.82 6.80 7.96
N ARG A 324 -13.20 6.51 6.81
CA ARG A 324 -11.98 5.71 6.74
C ARG A 324 -10.82 6.69 6.67
N GLU A 325 -9.94 6.67 7.64
CA GLU A 325 -8.76 7.52 7.62
C GLU A 325 -7.64 6.82 6.84
N PHE A 326 -7.20 7.41 5.73
CA PHE A 326 -6.12 6.87 4.91
C PHE A 326 -4.78 6.91 5.64
N LEU A 327 -4.12 5.76 5.76
CA LEU A 327 -2.81 5.62 6.42
C LEU A 327 -1.65 5.59 5.42
N GLY A 328 -1.90 5.19 4.18
CA GLY A 328 -0.86 5.05 3.15
C GLY A 328 -1.21 3.99 2.12
N ALA A 329 -0.53 4.06 0.97
CA ALA A 329 -0.67 3.09 -0.11
C ALA A 329 0.65 2.86 -0.82
N ALA A 330 0.79 1.68 -1.41
CA ALA A 330 1.92 1.34 -2.26
C ALA A 330 1.50 0.39 -3.38
N SER A 331 2.13 0.56 -4.53
CA SER A 331 2.12 -0.36 -5.65
C SER A 331 3.43 -1.12 -5.70
N PHE A 332 3.36 -2.45 -5.67
CA PHE A 332 4.49 -3.33 -5.84
C PHE A 332 4.60 -3.73 -7.30
N ILE A 333 5.76 -3.49 -7.91
CA ILE A 333 6.02 -3.78 -9.33
C ILE A 333 7.20 -4.75 -9.42
N VAL A 334 6.92 -5.94 -9.96
CA VAL A 334 7.89 -7.01 -10.22
C VAL A 334 8.11 -7.10 -11.72
N GLU A 335 9.24 -6.55 -12.19
CA GLU A 335 9.62 -6.56 -13.60
C GLU A 335 10.05 -7.95 -14.08
N GLU A 336 10.78 -8.69 -13.23
CA GLU A 336 11.29 -10.03 -13.52
C GLU A 336 11.10 -10.96 -12.31
N LYS A 337 10.64 -12.18 -12.57
CA LYS A 337 10.41 -13.18 -11.53
C LYS A 337 11.70 -13.48 -10.77
N GLY A 338 11.66 -13.30 -9.45
CA GLY A 338 12.79 -13.54 -8.55
C GLY A 338 13.62 -12.29 -8.23
N GLN A 339 13.29 -11.13 -8.81
CA GLN A 339 13.79 -9.84 -8.34
C GLN A 339 12.86 -9.26 -7.26
N PRO A 340 13.39 -8.49 -6.30
CA PRO A 340 12.56 -7.74 -5.35
C PRO A 340 11.61 -6.80 -6.08
N ALA A 341 10.39 -6.64 -5.56
CA ALA A 341 9.47 -5.65 -6.10
C ALA A 341 10.01 -4.22 -5.89
N THR A 342 9.83 -3.38 -6.91
CA THR A 342 9.93 -1.92 -6.74
C THR A 342 8.66 -1.44 -6.03
N VAL A 343 8.82 -0.57 -5.04
CA VAL A 343 7.71 0.01 -4.28
C VAL A 343 7.47 1.43 -4.78
N GLU A 344 6.27 1.70 -5.27
CA GLU A 344 5.82 3.04 -5.65
C GLU A 344 4.72 3.49 -4.69
N TYR A 345 4.94 4.57 -3.94
CA TYR A 345 3.91 5.12 -3.06
C TYR A 345 2.83 5.82 -3.88
N VAL A 346 1.58 5.59 -3.48
CA VAL A 346 0.41 6.09 -4.19
C VAL A 346 -0.33 7.07 -3.30
N ASP A 347 -0.72 8.21 -3.85
CA ASP A 347 -1.59 9.18 -3.17
C ASP A 347 -2.99 8.61 -2.95
N GLU A 348 -3.74 9.22 -2.02
CA GLU A 348 -5.15 8.91 -1.81
C GLU A 348 -5.96 9.15 -3.10
N ILE A 349 -6.75 8.16 -3.54
CA ILE A 349 -7.56 8.19 -4.77
C ILE A 349 -8.83 9.02 -4.60
#